data_AF-A0A370BWI0-F1
#
_entry.id   AF-A0A370BWI0-F1
#
_cell.length_a   1.000
_cell.length_b   1.000
_cell.length_c   1.000
_cell.angle_alpha   90.00
_cell.angle_beta   90.00
_cell.angle_gamma   90.00
#
_symmetry.space_group_name_H-M   'P 1'
#
loop_
_entity.id
_entity.type
_entity.pdbx_description
1 polymer ?
#
loop_
_entity_poly.entity_id
_entity_poly.type
_entity_poly.pdbx_seq_one_letter_code
_entity_poly.pdbx_strand_id
1 'polypeptide(L)'
;MADIKAPANPAMETDGAELEKVRIAGTNQADTQLAAEFGYKPVFKREFGYLSTFSFAVSISGLFATIMTTMSYPLEAGGSSAVVWCWLVSGAGCMCIALSVAELVSAYPTSGGLYFTISRLAPHDWVPSISWVTGWLNFLGQICGVASSEYGGAQMLLAIVSMCKGMDNYEIKTTTTVGVMAGLTVITGLVNSLSTYWMEKMTKFYVIFHVCILVACAIALLVMTDDKHDASYVFTHVESTTGWKPIGFSWLFGFLSVSWTMTDYDATAHITEEISNPEIKAPWAISMAMLFTYLAGFLFNIVLCFCMGDPNAILNSKMEQPVAQIFYNSLGKGGAIFFTISALLIIKFVTFTAMQSLGRTVFAFSRDRMLPFSNVWVKVSPITGTPLYAVWISVFFCIAINLIALGSYTAVDAVFTLCSIALDWSYCIPVLCKLLFGQFKPGPWHMGIFSTVVNAWACLWTLFVSIIFVLPTDRPVTPDNMNYACVFLVFVLLFALVYWFISGKRFYHGPITEAVVADSASESNLPGDAKSEKDGQEN
;
A
#
# COMPACT_ATOMS: atom_id res chain seq x y z
N MET A 1 5.03 -1.34 -54.72
CA MET A 1 4.52 0.05 -54.66
C MET A 1 3.49 0.10 -53.54
N ALA A 2 3.72 0.64 -52.35
CA ALA A 2 4.87 1.26 -51.73
C ALA A 2 4.79 0.92 -50.23
N ASP A 3 5.90 0.43 -49.65
CA ASP A 3 6.05 0.22 -48.22
C ASP A 3 6.10 1.57 -47.51
N ILE A 4 5.19 1.78 -46.56
CA ILE A 4 5.16 2.96 -45.69
C ILE A 4 6.14 2.69 -44.54
N LYS A 5 7.33 3.31 -44.63
CA LYS A 5 8.31 3.39 -43.54
C LYS A 5 7.71 4.12 -42.33
N ALA A 6 7.77 3.49 -41.16
CA ALA A 6 7.63 4.17 -39.88
C ALA A 6 8.81 5.16 -39.70
N PRO A 7 8.59 6.36 -39.15
CA PRO A 7 9.65 7.36 -38.99
C PRO A 7 10.64 6.93 -37.90
N ALA A 8 11.92 7.11 -38.20
CA ALA A 8 13.05 6.84 -37.32
C ALA A 8 13.01 7.79 -36.10
N ASN A 9 13.22 7.21 -34.91
CA ASN A 9 13.42 7.90 -33.65
C ASN A 9 14.78 8.63 -33.68
N PRO A 10 14.88 9.95 -33.45
CA PRO A 10 16.18 10.61 -33.39
C PRO A 10 16.90 10.17 -32.11
N ALA A 11 18.02 9.47 -32.30
CA ALA A 11 18.92 9.06 -31.23
C ALA A 11 19.38 10.29 -30.43
N MET A 12 19.19 10.21 -29.11
CA MET A 12 19.74 11.13 -28.14
C MET A 12 21.25 10.83 -28.05
N GLU A 13 22.08 11.65 -28.68
CA GLU A 13 23.54 11.62 -28.48
C GLU A 13 23.84 11.98 -27.02
N THR A 14 24.10 10.97 -26.19
CA THR A 14 24.68 11.15 -24.87
C THR A 14 26.19 10.93 -24.95
N ASP A 15 26.90 11.98 -24.56
CA ASP A 15 28.35 12.10 -24.49
C ASP A 15 28.99 10.96 -23.64
N GLY A 16 29.86 10.17 -24.28
CA GLY A 16 31.15 9.70 -23.72
C GLY A 16 31.24 8.82 -22.46
N ALA A 17 30.18 8.20 -21.94
CA ALA A 17 30.30 7.21 -20.86
C ALA A 17 30.14 5.78 -21.40
N GLU A 18 31.25 5.04 -21.50
CA GLU A 18 31.25 3.60 -21.77
C GLU A 18 30.34 2.88 -20.78
N LEU A 19 29.19 2.40 -21.26
CA LEU A 19 28.31 1.49 -20.52
C LEU A 19 29.03 0.14 -20.36
N GLU A 20 29.60 -0.08 -19.18
CA GLU A 20 30.29 -1.32 -18.83
C GLU A 20 29.31 -2.52 -18.91
N LYS A 21 29.46 -3.34 -19.96
CA LYS A 21 28.72 -4.60 -20.14
C LYS A 21 29.20 -5.65 -19.13
N VAL A 22 28.79 -5.55 -17.87
CA VAL A 22 29.06 -6.58 -16.86
C VAL A 22 28.10 -7.76 -17.05
N ARG A 23 28.62 -8.83 -17.68
CA ARG A 23 27.92 -10.11 -17.88
C ARG A 23 27.83 -10.85 -16.54
N ILE A 24 26.65 -10.87 -15.92
CA ILE A 24 26.41 -11.64 -14.68
C ILE A 24 25.95 -13.05 -15.06
N ALA A 25 26.73 -14.06 -14.70
CA ALA A 25 26.34 -15.45 -14.84
C ALA A 25 25.17 -15.78 -13.87
N GLY A 26 24.07 -16.32 -14.40
CA GLY A 26 22.96 -16.86 -13.60
C GLY A 26 21.58 -16.23 -13.80
N THR A 27 21.42 -15.25 -14.69
CA THR A 27 20.11 -14.65 -14.98
C THR A 27 19.27 -15.56 -15.88
N ASN A 28 18.01 -15.81 -15.52
CA ASN A 28 17.11 -16.65 -16.31
C ASN A 28 16.70 -15.90 -17.60
N GLN A 29 16.39 -16.59 -18.70
CA GLN A 29 16.08 -15.95 -20.00
C GLN A 29 14.91 -14.95 -19.90
N ALA A 30 13.95 -15.22 -19.00
CA ALA A 30 12.83 -14.33 -18.68
C ALA A 30 13.28 -13.02 -17.98
N ASP A 31 14.30 -13.05 -17.13
CA ASP A 31 14.85 -11.84 -16.50
C ASP A 31 15.58 -10.97 -17.52
N THR A 32 16.27 -11.58 -18.48
CA THR A 32 16.93 -10.86 -19.57
C THR A 32 15.91 -10.21 -20.52
N GLN A 33 14.77 -10.85 -20.78
CA GLN A 33 13.67 -10.28 -21.55
C GLN A 33 12.95 -9.14 -20.81
N LEU A 34 12.61 -9.31 -19.53
CA LEU A 34 12.03 -8.20 -18.74
C LEU A 34 13.01 -7.02 -18.61
N ALA A 35 14.30 -7.31 -18.43
CA ALA A 35 15.32 -6.26 -18.40
C ALA A 35 15.42 -5.50 -19.72
N ALA A 36 15.28 -6.20 -20.85
CA ALA A 36 15.24 -5.59 -22.18
C ALA A 36 13.95 -4.78 -22.42
N GLU A 37 12.81 -5.21 -21.88
CA GLU A 37 11.51 -4.58 -22.11
C GLU A 37 11.28 -3.34 -21.21
N PHE A 38 11.65 -3.44 -19.93
CA PHE A 38 11.43 -2.39 -18.93
C PHE A 38 12.69 -1.59 -18.60
N GLY A 39 13.83 -1.98 -19.15
CA GLY A 39 15.09 -1.25 -19.02
C GLY A 39 15.72 -1.32 -17.63
N TYR A 40 15.35 -2.27 -16.77
CA TYR A 40 15.94 -2.40 -15.43
C TYR A 40 16.64 -3.75 -15.26
N LYS A 41 17.71 -3.80 -14.46
CA LYS A 41 18.37 -5.06 -14.10
C LYS A 41 17.77 -5.63 -12.80
N PRO A 42 17.13 -6.81 -12.81
CA PRO A 42 16.63 -7.43 -11.58
C PRO A 42 17.78 -7.73 -10.62
N VAL A 43 17.69 -7.23 -9.39
CA VAL A 43 18.71 -7.44 -8.34
C VAL A 43 18.23 -8.39 -7.25
N PHE A 44 16.92 -8.63 -7.16
CA PHE A 44 16.33 -9.53 -6.17
C PHE A 44 16.11 -10.94 -6.71
N LYS A 45 16.03 -11.93 -5.80
CA LYS A 45 15.76 -13.33 -6.14
C LYS A 45 14.26 -13.58 -6.24
N ARG A 46 13.83 -14.31 -7.27
CA ARG A 46 12.43 -14.70 -7.49
C ARG A 46 12.00 -15.84 -6.56
N GLU A 47 11.65 -15.52 -5.32
CA GLU A 47 11.25 -16.50 -4.29
C GLU A 47 9.72 -16.60 -4.11
N PHE A 48 8.94 -15.63 -4.60
CA PHE A 48 7.49 -15.59 -4.43
C PHE A 48 6.74 -16.37 -5.53
N GLY A 49 5.86 -17.28 -5.10
CA GLY A 49 4.92 -18.05 -5.92
C GLY A 49 3.49 -17.56 -5.75
N TYR A 50 2.49 -18.28 -6.29
CA TYR A 50 1.07 -17.87 -6.21
C TYR A 50 0.59 -17.70 -4.76
N LEU A 51 0.81 -18.70 -3.91
CA LEU A 51 0.34 -18.68 -2.52
C LEU A 51 1.04 -17.62 -1.68
N SER A 52 2.36 -17.45 -1.81
CA SER A 52 3.09 -16.43 -1.06
C SER A 52 2.78 -15.02 -1.54
N THR A 53 2.55 -14.81 -2.84
CA THR A 53 2.12 -13.50 -3.37
C THR A 53 0.71 -13.15 -2.91
N PHE A 54 -0.23 -14.10 -2.96
CA PHE A 54 -1.57 -13.90 -2.42
C PHE A 54 -1.56 -13.64 -0.91
N SER A 55 -0.79 -14.43 -0.15
CA SER A 55 -0.67 -14.23 1.29
C SER A 55 -0.05 -12.88 1.64
N PHE A 56 0.93 -12.41 0.87
CA PHE A 56 1.48 -11.06 1.00
C PHE A 56 0.43 -9.99 0.73
N ALA A 57 -0.37 -10.13 -0.32
CA ALA A 57 -1.45 -9.19 -0.63
C ALA A 57 -2.52 -9.15 0.49
N VAL A 58 -2.92 -10.32 1.01
CA VAL A 58 -3.89 -10.40 2.13
C VAL A 58 -3.29 -9.87 3.43
N SER A 59 -1.98 -10.04 3.64
CA SER A 59 -1.31 -9.53 4.84
C SER A 59 -1.23 -8.03 4.89
N ILE A 60 -1.19 -7.35 3.75
CA ILE A 60 -1.24 -5.88 3.71
C ILE A 60 -2.58 -5.36 4.24
N SER A 61 -3.71 -6.00 3.91
CA SER A 61 -5.01 -5.56 4.42
C SER A 61 -5.26 -5.90 5.89
N GLY A 62 -4.66 -6.97 6.43
CA GLY A 62 -4.72 -7.25 7.87
C GLY A 62 -6.12 -7.41 8.47
N LEU A 63 -7.13 -7.76 7.66
CA LEU A 63 -8.56 -7.49 7.88
C LEU A 63 -9.05 -7.53 9.34
N PHE A 64 -8.69 -8.58 10.08
CA PHE A 64 -9.19 -8.79 11.44
C PHE A 64 -8.70 -7.71 12.40
N ALA A 65 -7.42 -7.34 12.28
CA ALA A 65 -6.79 -6.35 13.13
C ALA A 65 -7.07 -4.92 12.65
N THR A 66 -7.17 -4.71 11.34
CA THR A 66 -7.46 -3.40 10.76
C THR A 66 -8.90 -2.95 11.03
N ILE A 67 -9.88 -3.86 11.02
CA ILE A 67 -11.25 -3.57 11.52
C ILE A 67 -11.19 -3.17 12.99
N MET A 68 -10.47 -3.91 13.83
CA MET A 68 -10.34 -3.58 15.24
C MET A 68 -9.74 -2.18 15.47
N THR A 69 -8.77 -1.79 14.64
CA THR A 69 -8.11 -0.47 14.73
C THR A 69 -9.00 0.67 14.25
N THR A 70 -9.94 0.41 13.33
CA THR A 70 -10.67 1.46 12.63
C THR A 70 -12.18 1.51 12.89
N MET A 71 -12.73 0.55 13.65
CA MET A 71 -14.19 0.47 13.87
C MET A 71 -14.78 1.71 14.58
N SER A 72 -13.98 2.47 15.33
CA SER A 72 -14.43 3.72 15.97
C SER A 72 -14.99 4.72 14.96
N TYR A 73 -14.33 4.91 13.81
CA TYR A 73 -14.74 5.91 12.81
C TYR A 73 -16.19 5.74 12.33
N PRO A 74 -16.61 4.59 11.78
CA PRO A 74 -18.01 4.39 11.38
C PRO A 74 -18.96 4.38 12.57
N LEU A 75 -18.54 3.86 13.73
CA LEU A 75 -19.41 3.76 14.90
C LEU A 75 -19.80 5.15 15.44
N GLU A 76 -18.85 6.08 15.53
CA GLU A 76 -19.09 7.49 15.91
C GLU A 76 -19.87 8.26 14.83
N ALA A 77 -19.55 7.98 13.57
CA ALA A 77 -20.13 8.65 12.40
C ALA A 77 -21.61 8.36 12.18
N GLY A 78 -22.04 7.12 12.41
CA GLY A 78 -23.41 6.70 12.07
C GLY A 78 -23.85 5.37 12.69
N GLY A 79 -23.19 4.87 13.73
CA GLY A 79 -23.60 3.68 14.47
C GLY A 79 -23.42 2.38 13.70
N SER A 80 -24.22 1.36 14.06
CA SER A 80 -24.20 0.03 13.43
C SER A 80 -24.41 0.08 11.92
N SER A 81 -25.35 0.91 11.45
CA SER A 81 -25.63 1.06 10.03
C SER A 81 -24.41 1.56 9.25
N ALA A 82 -23.66 2.54 9.78
CA ALA A 82 -22.42 3.00 9.14
C ALA A 82 -21.36 1.89 9.11
N VAL A 83 -21.17 1.14 10.19
CA VAL A 83 -20.19 0.02 10.23
C VAL A 83 -20.46 -1.00 9.10
N VAL A 84 -21.72 -1.33 8.83
CA VAL A 84 -22.10 -2.32 7.81
C VAL A 84 -22.07 -1.73 6.40
N TRP A 85 -22.78 -0.63 6.19
CA TRP A 85 -23.05 -0.12 4.85
C TRP A 85 -21.94 0.78 4.31
N CYS A 86 -21.22 1.51 5.17
CA CYS A 86 -20.01 2.22 4.72
C CYS A 86 -18.97 1.22 4.23
N TRP A 87 -18.88 0.03 4.86
CA TRP A 87 -18.04 -1.07 4.38
C TRP A 87 -18.44 -1.56 3.00
N LEU A 88 -19.73 -1.84 2.78
CA LEU A 88 -20.20 -2.31 1.49
C LEU A 88 -19.95 -1.27 0.37
N VAL A 89 -20.33 -0.01 0.62
CA VAL A 89 -20.23 1.04 -0.41
C VAL A 89 -18.77 1.42 -0.67
N SER A 90 -17.99 1.69 0.38
CA SER A 90 -16.59 2.09 0.23
C SER A 90 -15.72 0.97 -0.30
N GLY A 91 -15.96 -0.26 0.16
CA GLY A 91 -15.24 -1.43 -0.32
C GLY A 91 -15.45 -1.68 -1.82
N ALA A 92 -16.63 -1.39 -2.37
CA ALA A 92 -16.86 -1.44 -3.82
C ALA A 92 -16.02 -0.39 -4.58
N GLY A 93 -15.92 0.83 -4.04
CA GLY A 93 -15.05 1.88 -4.61
C GLY A 93 -13.56 1.49 -4.56
N CYS A 94 -13.10 1.01 -3.40
CA CYS A 94 -11.74 0.49 -3.20
C CYS A 94 -11.44 -0.70 -4.12
N MET A 95 -12.42 -1.57 -4.38
CA MET A 95 -12.27 -2.69 -5.32
C MET A 95 -12.05 -2.19 -6.75
N CYS A 96 -12.72 -1.12 -7.16
CA CYS A 96 -12.46 -0.51 -8.47
C CYS A 96 -11.04 0.06 -8.57
N ILE A 97 -10.52 0.68 -7.51
CA ILE A 97 -9.12 1.14 -7.46
C ILE A 97 -8.17 -0.06 -7.55
N ALA A 98 -8.40 -1.11 -6.75
CA ALA A 98 -7.59 -2.33 -6.76
C ALA A 98 -7.51 -2.99 -8.13
N LEU A 99 -8.64 -3.13 -8.83
CA LEU A 99 -8.70 -3.68 -10.18
C LEU A 99 -7.98 -2.79 -11.21
N SER A 100 -8.09 -1.46 -11.05
CA SER A 100 -7.38 -0.50 -11.89
C SER A 100 -5.85 -0.62 -11.71
N VAL A 101 -5.40 -0.76 -10.47
CA VAL A 101 -3.99 -0.98 -10.12
C VAL A 101 -3.52 -2.33 -10.65
N ALA A 102 -4.29 -3.41 -10.47
CA ALA A 102 -3.96 -4.72 -11.02
C ALA A 102 -3.76 -4.68 -12.54
N GLU A 103 -4.57 -3.90 -13.27
CA GLU A 103 -4.45 -3.78 -14.73
C GLU A 103 -3.14 -3.09 -15.14
N LEU A 104 -2.73 -2.07 -14.39
CA LEU A 104 -1.47 -1.38 -14.60
C LEU A 104 -0.27 -2.27 -14.24
N VAL A 105 -0.33 -3.00 -13.13
CA VAL A 105 0.73 -3.92 -12.69
C VAL A 105 0.88 -5.09 -13.66
N SER A 106 -0.20 -5.59 -14.25
CA SER A 106 -0.13 -6.64 -15.27
C SER A 106 0.59 -6.18 -16.53
N ALA A 107 0.34 -4.95 -16.97
CA ALA A 107 0.96 -4.38 -18.16
C ALA A 107 2.43 -4.00 -17.93
N TYR A 108 2.76 -3.51 -16.74
CA TYR A 108 4.08 -2.96 -16.43
C TYR A 108 4.58 -3.45 -15.05
N PRO A 109 4.86 -4.75 -14.88
CA PRO A 109 5.31 -5.32 -13.61
C PRO A 109 6.72 -4.84 -13.26
N THR A 110 6.82 -3.80 -12.43
CA THR A 110 8.10 -3.23 -12.02
C THR A 110 8.09 -2.88 -10.53
N SER A 111 9.23 -3.04 -9.85
CA SER A 111 9.36 -2.69 -8.42
C SER A 111 9.26 -1.19 -8.16
N GLY A 112 9.42 -0.36 -9.20
CA GLY A 112 9.10 1.06 -9.15
C GLY A 112 7.60 1.32 -8.92
N GLY A 113 6.75 0.30 -9.01
CA GLY A 113 5.32 0.45 -8.78
C GLY A 113 4.69 1.44 -9.76
N LEU A 114 3.70 2.19 -9.28
CA LEU A 114 2.83 2.94 -10.17
C LEU A 114 3.44 4.23 -10.73
N TYR A 115 4.42 4.86 -10.06
CA TYR A 115 5.07 6.06 -10.62
C TYR A 115 5.86 5.74 -11.90
N PHE A 116 6.38 4.52 -12.01
CA PHE A 116 7.09 4.05 -13.20
C PHE A 116 6.15 3.95 -14.40
N THR A 117 4.91 3.50 -14.17
CA THR A 117 3.93 3.28 -15.25
C THR A 117 3.60 4.57 -16.00
N ILE A 118 3.73 5.73 -15.36
CA ILE A 118 3.52 7.04 -15.98
C ILE A 118 4.44 7.25 -17.18
N SER A 119 5.67 6.70 -17.18
CA SER A 119 6.59 6.76 -18.33
C SER A 119 6.04 6.11 -19.60
N ARG A 120 5.04 5.23 -19.47
CA ARG A 120 4.37 4.55 -20.57
C ARG A 120 2.95 5.06 -20.83
N LEU A 121 2.40 5.88 -19.94
CA LEU A 121 1.01 6.34 -19.97
C LEU A 121 0.87 7.82 -20.30
N ALA A 122 1.86 8.64 -19.97
CA ALA A 122 1.82 10.09 -20.17
C ALA A 122 2.72 10.51 -21.34
N PRO A 123 2.40 11.64 -22.02
CA PRO A 123 3.28 12.25 -23.00
C PRO A 123 4.65 12.56 -22.41
N HIS A 124 5.70 12.36 -23.19
CA HIS A 124 7.10 12.45 -22.77
C HIS A 124 7.43 13.73 -21.98
N ASP A 125 6.89 14.89 -22.38
CA ASP A 125 7.15 16.17 -21.72
C ASP A 125 6.57 16.27 -20.30
N TRP A 126 5.53 15.48 -20.00
CA TRP A 126 4.81 15.52 -18.73
C TRP A 126 5.26 14.41 -17.77
N VAL A 127 5.85 13.32 -18.30
CA VAL A 127 6.34 12.17 -17.53
C VAL A 127 7.14 12.59 -16.28
N PRO A 128 8.16 13.47 -16.38
CA PRO A 128 8.99 13.77 -15.21
C PRO A 128 8.19 14.41 -14.07
N SER A 129 7.28 15.33 -14.39
CA SER A 129 6.48 16.05 -13.39
C SER A 129 5.39 15.19 -12.76
N ILE A 130 4.68 14.38 -13.56
CA ILE A 130 3.59 13.53 -13.09
C ILE A 130 4.16 12.37 -12.26
N SER A 131 5.24 11.73 -12.72
CA SER A 131 5.93 10.67 -11.97
C SER A 131 6.46 11.18 -10.64
N TRP A 132 6.95 12.43 -10.59
CA TRP A 132 7.43 13.03 -9.36
C TRP A 132 6.33 13.20 -8.31
N VAL A 133 5.22 13.84 -8.67
CA VAL A 133 4.09 14.06 -7.75
C VAL A 133 3.51 12.72 -7.29
N THR A 134 3.34 11.78 -8.22
CA THR A 134 2.82 10.45 -7.93
C THR A 134 3.72 9.68 -6.97
N GLY A 135 5.04 9.72 -7.20
CA GLY A 135 6.02 9.09 -6.32
C GLY A 135 5.97 9.67 -4.91
N TRP A 136 5.99 11.00 -4.76
CA TRP A 136 5.96 11.63 -3.44
C TRP A 136 4.64 11.38 -2.67
N LEU A 137 3.51 11.33 -3.36
CA LEU A 137 2.23 10.91 -2.76
C LEU A 137 2.27 9.46 -2.29
N ASN A 138 2.78 8.55 -3.11
CA ASN A 138 2.93 7.15 -2.75
C ASN A 138 3.86 6.98 -1.54
N PHE A 139 5.01 7.65 -1.54
CA PHE A 139 5.98 7.62 -0.44
C PHE A 139 5.40 8.13 0.88
N LEU A 140 4.69 9.27 0.84
CA LEU A 140 3.98 9.80 2.01
C LEU A 140 2.94 8.81 2.52
N GLY A 141 2.12 8.28 1.61
CA GLY A 141 1.07 7.34 1.91
C GLY A 141 1.60 6.07 2.59
N GLN A 142 2.67 5.48 2.05
CA GLN A 142 3.28 4.27 2.62
C GLN A 142 3.88 4.52 4.02
N ILE A 143 4.55 5.66 4.24
CA ILE A 143 5.03 6.01 5.60
C ILE A 143 3.84 6.14 6.56
N CYS A 144 2.79 6.85 6.17
CA CYS A 144 1.60 7.04 6.99
C CYS A 144 0.89 5.71 7.27
N GLY A 145 0.83 4.80 6.30
CA GLY A 145 0.24 3.46 6.45
C GLY A 145 0.98 2.60 7.45
N VAL A 146 2.31 2.54 7.38
CA VAL A 146 3.12 1.83 8.37
C VAL A 146 3.00 2.48 9.75
N ALA A 147 3.12 3.80 9.83
CA ALA A 147 3.04 4.55 11.08
C ALA A 147 1.70 4.36 11.79
N SER A 148 0.58 4.53 11.08
CA SER A 148 -0.77 4.34 11.62
C SER A 148 -1.03 2.90 12.06
N SER A 149 -0.56 1.91 11.29
CA SER A 149 -0.66 0.49 11.66
C SER A 149 0.10 0.14 12.94
N GLU A 150 1.31 0.68 13.12
CA GLU A 150 2.10 0.50 14.34
C GLU A 150 1.46 1.17 15.56
N TYR A 151 0.80 2.31 15.36
CA TYR A 151 0.03 2.97 16.42
C TYR A 151 -1.18 2.12 16.85
N GLY A 152 -1.95 1.59 15.89
CA GLY A 152 -3.04 0.65 16.16
C GLY A 152 -2.56 -0.61 16.89
N GLY A 153 -1.41 -1.17 16.48
CA GLY A 153 -0.77 -2.28 17.18
C GLY A 153 -0.36 -1.94 18.62
N ALA A 154 0.11 -0.72 18.88
CA ALA A 154 0.41 -0.27 20.23
C ALA A 154 -0.86 -0.16 21.09
N GLN A 155 -1.96 0.35 20.54
CA GLN A 155 -3.25 0.40 21.23
C GLN A 155 -3.77 -1.00 21.58
N MET A 156 -3.67 -1.97 20.66
CA MET A 156 -4.02 -3.37 20.92
C MET A 156 -3.20 -3.97 22.07
N LEU A 157 -1.88 -3.75 22.06
CA LEU A 157 -1.00 -4.24 23.11
C LEU A 157 -1.36 -3.63 24.47
N LEU A 158 -1.64 -2.33 24.50
CA LEU A 158 -2.02 -1.63 25.73
C LEU A 158 -3.42 -2.03 26.22
N ALA A 159 -4.36 -2.32 25.32
CA ALA A 159 -5.66 -2.91 25.67
C ALA A 159 -5.49 -4.28 26.36
N ILE A 160 -4.58 -5.14 25.86
CA ILE A 160 -4.24 -6.42 26.51
C ILE A 160 -3.68 -6.18 27.92
N VAL A 161 -2.75 -5.24 28.06
CA VAL A 161 -2.17 -4.90 29.37
C VAL A 161 -3.23 -4.38 30.33
N SER A 162 -4.16 -3.55 29.86
CA SER A 162 -5.31 -3.03 30.63
C SER A 162 -6.21 -4.17 31.11
N MET A 163 -6.60 -5.09 30.23
CA MET A 163 -7.37 -6.29 30.60
C MET A 163 -6.65 -7.14 31.66
N CYS A 164 -5.33 -7.31 31.53
CA CYS A 164 -4.52 -8.10 32.46
C CYS A 164 -4.46 -7.47 33.85
N LYS A 165 -4.15 -6.16 33.94
CA LYS A 165 -3.99 -5.42 35.21
C LYS A 165 -5.31 -5.00 35.87
N GLY A 166 -6.41 -5.06 35.14
CA GLY A 166 -7.72 -4.56 35.56
C GLY A 166 -7.93 -3.13 35.04
N MET A 167 -9.04 -2.92 34.33
CA MET A 167 -9.33 -1.69 33.58
C MET A 167 -9.37 -0.42 34.43
N ASP A 168 -9.68 -0.54 35.73
CA ASP A 168 -9.71 0.60 36.64
C ASP A 168 -8.34 0.97 37.23
N ASN A 169 -7.36 0.05 37.14
CA ASN A 169 -6.05 0.21 37.75
C ASN A 169 -4.96 0.67 36.77
N TYR A 170 -5.28 0.73 35.47
CA TYR A 170 -4.32 1.08 34.43
C TYR A 170 -4.95 2.01 33.39
N GLU A 171 -4.58 3.28 33.48
CA GLU A 171 -4.92 4.29 32.49
C GLU A 171 -3.89 4.27 31.35
N ILE A 172 -4.39 4.16 30.12
CA ILE A 172 -3.56 4.27 28.92
C ILE A 172 -3.28 5.75 28.69
N LYS A 173 -1.99 6.09 28.55
CA LYS A 173 -1.56 7.46 28.26
C LYS A 173 -0.98 7.50 26.87
N THR A 174 -1.26 8.57 26.13
CA THR A 174 -0.73 8.79 24.77
C THR A 174 0.80 8.67 24.71
N THR A 175 1.51 9.15 25.74
CA THR A 175 2.98 9.03 25.84
C THR A 175 3.44 7.57 25.91
N THR A 176 2.70 6.71 26.62
CA THR A 176 2.94 5.27 26.67
C THR A 176 2.66 4.63 25.32
N THR A 177 1.57 4.99 24.65
CA THR A 177 1.21 4.50 23.31
C THR A 177 2.29 4.82 22.29
N VAL A 178 2.80 6.06 22.27
CA VAL A 178 3.90 6.47 21.39
C VAL A 178 5.19 5.69 21.70
N GLY A 179 5.53 5.50 22.98
CA GLY A 179 6.71 4.73 23.37
C GLY A 179 6.62 3.26 22.92
N VAL A 180 5.46 2.63 23.10
CA VAL A 180 5.20 1.26 22.66
C VAL A 180 5.23 1.16 21.14
N MET A 181 4.57 2.07 20.43
CA MET A 181 4.58 2.15 18.96
C MET A 181 6.01 2.26 18.42
N ALA A 182 6.86 3.11 19.02
CA ALA A 182 8.25 3.25 18.61
C ALA A 182 9.02 1.92 18.78
N GLY A 183 8.80 1.23 19.91
CA GLY A 183 9.38 -0.10 20.15
C GLY A 183 8.91 -1.14 19.12
N LEU A 184 7.62 -1.19 18.82
CA LEU A 184 7.05 -2.11 17.82
C LEU A 184 7.56 -1.81 16.40
N THR A 185 7.75 -0.53 16.05
CA THR A 185 8.30 -0.10 14.76
C THR A 185 9.77 -0.50 14.62
N VAL A 186 10.56 -0.41 15.71
CA VAL A 186 11.95 -0.90 15.71
C VAL A 186 12.00 -2.41 15.50
N ILE A 187 11.10 -3.17 16.14
CA ILE A 187 10.98 -4.62 15.92
C ILE A 187 10.67 -4.92 14.44
N THR A 188 9.77 -4.16 13.83
CA THR A 188 9.45 -4.27 12.39
C THR A 188 10.67 -4.00 11.51
N GLY A 189 11.49 -2.99 11.84
CA GLY A 189 12.75 -2.70 11.15
C GLY A 189 13.78 -3.83 11.28
N LEU A 190 13.89 -4.44 12.46
CA LEU A 190 14.76 -5.59 12.70
C LEU A 190 14.34 -6.81 11.86
N VAL A 191 13.04 -7.11 11.82
CA VAL A 191 12.51 -8.23 11.00
C VAL A 191 12.73 -7.95 9.51
N ASN A 192 12.50 -6.72 9.05
CA ASN A 192 12.76 -6.32 7.66
C ASN A 192 14.25 -6.21 7.31
N SER A 193 15.14 -6.30 8.30
CA SER A 193 16.57 -6.43 8.09
C SER A 193 17.01 -7.90 7.86
N LEU A 194 16.12 -8.88 8.04
CA LEU A 194 16.38 -10.28 7.74
C LEU A 194 16.40 -10.52 6.21
N SER A 195 16.89 -11.69 5.80
CA SER A 195 16.86 -12.07 4.38
C SER A 195 15.45 -12.34 3.88
N THR A 196 15.21 -12.09 2.60
CA THR A 196 13.91 -12.30 1.91
C THR A 196 13.37 -13.72 2.09
N TYR A 197 14.25 -14.71 2.25
CA TYR A 197 13.87 -16.11 2.51
C TYR A 197 13.01 -16.27 3.78
N TRP A 198 13.39 -15.61 4.87
CA TRP A 198 12.64 -15.71 6.13
C TRP A 198 11.32 -14.96 6.05
N MET A 199 11.30 -13.81 5.37
CA MET A 199 10.09 -13.02 5.13
C MET A 199 9.04 -13.82 4.35
N GLU A 200 9.46 -14.51 3.29
CA GLU A 200 8.60 -15.37 2.47
C GLU A 200 7.96 -16.50 3.30
N LYS A 201 8.78 -17.18 4.12
CA LYS A 201 8.33 -18.28 4.97
C LYS A 201 7.34 -17.83 6.05
N MET A 202 7.59 -16.66 6.66
CA MET A 202 6.69 -16.02 7.61
C MET A 202 5.34 -15.69 6.96
N THR A 203 5.37 -15.19 5.73
CA THR A 203 4.17 -14.78 4.99
C THR A 203 3.30 -15.98 4.61
N LYS A 204 3.87 -17.15 4.28
CA LYS A 204 3.07 -18.35 3.92
C LYS A 204 2.12 -18.82 5.03
N PHE A 205 2.53 -18.74 6.29
CA PHE A 205 1.72 -19.18 7.42
C PHE A 205 0.63 -18.17 7.81
N TYR A 206 0.87 -16.89 7.50
CA TYR A 206 -0.01 -15.78 7.89
C TYR A 206 -1.45 -15.97 7.42
N VAL A 207 -1.70 -16.22 6.13
CA VAL A 207 -3.08 -16.27 5.60
C VAL A 207 -3.92 -17.37 6.26
N ILE A 208 -3.32 -18.52 6.55
CA ILE A 208 -3.99 -19.63 7.24
C ILE A 208 -4.34 -19.20 8.67
N PHE A 209 -3.37 -18.65 9.39
CA PHE A 209 -3.58 -18.15 10.75
C PHE A 209 -4.67 -17.07 10.78
N HIS A 210 -4.60 -16.09 9.88
CA HIS A 210 -5.55 -14.98 9.80
C HIS A 210 -6.98 -15.46 9.52
N VAL A 211 -7.18 -16.31 8.50
CA VAL A 211 -8.50 -16.87 8.18
C VAL A 211 -9.06 -17.69 9.34
N CYS A 212 -8.22 -18.53 9.97
CA CYS A 212 -8.62 -19.33 11.13
C CYS A 212 -9.07 -18.46 12.30
N ILE A 213 -8.31 -17.41 12.65
CA ILE A 213 -8.66 -16.48 13.74
C ILE A 213 -9.94 -15.71 13.42
N LEU A 214 -10.08 -15.21 12.19
CA LEU A 214 -11.26 -14.47 11.75
C LEU A 214 -12.54 -15.32 11.91
N VAL A 215 -12.52 -16.55 11.38
CA VAL A 215 -13.66 -17.48 11.45
C VAL A 215 -13.91 -17.92 12.90
N ALA A 216 -12.86 -18.28 13.64
CA ALA A 216 -13.01 -18.70 15.04
C ALA A 216 -13.59 -17.58 15.92
N CYS A 217 -13.16 -16.33 15.72
CA CYS A 217 -13.69 -15.19 16.44
C CYS A 217 -15.15 -14.92 16.08
N ALA A 218 -15.48 -14.93 14.78
CA ALA A 218 -16.86 -14.75 14.33
C ALA A 218 -17.80 -15.79 14.94
N ILE A 219 -17.41 -17.07 14.93
CA ILE A 219 -18.20 -18.15 15.54
C ILE A 219 -18.28 -17.96 17.06
N ALA A 220 -17.17 -17.67 17.73
CA ALA A 220 -17.14 -17.47 19.18
C ALA A 220 -18.08 -16.34 19.61
N LEU A 221 -18.05 -15.20 18.92
CA LEU A 221 -18.96 -14.08 19.19
C LEU A 221 -20.42 -14.45 18.98
N LEU A 222 -20.75 -15.11 17.87
CA LEU A 222 -22.12 -15.53 17.59
C LEU A 222 -22.64 -16.58 18.57
N VAL A 223 -21.78 -17.46 19.08
CA VAL A 223 -22.19 -18.51 20.03
C VAL A 223 -22.29 -17.98 21.45
N MET A 224 -21.35 -17.16 21.89
CA MET A 224 -21.21 -16.78 23.30
C MET A 224 -21.92 -15.48 23.69
N THR A 225 -22.33 -14.65 22.73
CA THR A 225 -23.11 -13.44 23.05
C THR A 225 -24.55 -13.84 23.33
N ASP A 226 -25.02 -13.66 24.56
CA ASP A 226 -26.41 -13.99 24.93
C ASP A 226 -27.40 -13.02 24.29
N ASP A 227 -27.22 -11.71 24.54
CA ASP A 227 -28.10 -10.65 24.06
C ASP A 227 -27.57 -10.03 22.77
N LYS A 228 -27.98 -10.60 21.63
CA LYS A 228 -27.65 -10.04 20.31
C LYS A 228 -28.69 -9.00 19.89
N HIS A 229 -28.22 -7.99 19.18
CA HIS A 229 -29.10 -7.04 18.51
C HIS A 229 -29.98 -7.72 17.46
N ASP A 230 -31.14 -7.16 17.18
CA ASP A 230 -31.97 -7.63 16.07
C ASP A 230 -31.48 -7.07 14.72
N ALA A 231 -31.95 -7.66 13.62
CA ALA A 231 -31.53 -7.24 12.28
C ALA A 231 -31.94 -5.80 11.95
N SER A 232 -33.05 -5.29 12.50
CA SER A 232 -33.45 -3.90 12.29
C SER A 232 -32.40 -2.97 12.89
N TYR A 233 -31.95 -3.24 14.11
CA TYR A 233 -30.88 -2.45 14.72
C TYR A 233 -29.60 -2.48 13.88
N VAL A 234 -29.13 -3.67 13.49
CA VAL A 234 -27.85 -3.82 12.76
C VAL A 234 -27.85 -3.10 11.41
N PHE A 235 -28.95 -3.17 10.65
CA PHE A 235 -28.98 -2.64 9.28
C PHE A 235 -29.56 -1.23 9.15
N THR A 236 -30.35 -0.76 10.13
CA THR A 236 -31.12 0.49 9.98
C THR A 236 -30.89 1.52 11.07
N HIS A 237 -30.31 1.14 12.22
CA HIS A 237 -30.07 2.09 13.29
C HIS A 237 -28.92 3.04 12.94
N VAL A 238 -29.23 4.33 12.89
CA VAL A 238 -28.26 5.39 12.61
C VAL A 238 -28.24 6.34 13.80
N GLU A 239 -27.09 6.43 14.45
CA GLU A 239 -26.82 7.37 15.52
C GLU A 239 -25.43 7.95 15.35
N SER A 240 -25.24 9.23 15.67
CA SER A 240 -23.93 9.85 15.55
C SER A 240 -23.60 10.69 16.76
N THR A 241 -22.35 10.58 17.20
CA THR A 241 -21.76 11.37 18.28
C THR A 241 -20.94 12.55 17.76
N THR A 242 -20.78 12.67 16.44
CA THR A 242 -19.93 13.68 15.77
C THR A 242 -20.44 15.11 15.85
N GLY A 243 -21.71 15.33 16.20
CA GLY A 243 -22.32 16.67 16.21
C GLY A 243 -22.64 17.27 14.82
N TRP A 244 -22.32 16.58 13.73
CA TRP A 244 -22.71 17.00 12.38
C TRP A 244 -24.21 16.83 12.12
N LYS A 245 -24.79 17.79 11.38
CA LYS A 245 -26.20 17.76 10.95
C LYS A 245 -26.28 18.09 9.45
N PRO A 246 -27.05 17.32 8.65
CA PRO A 246 -27.82 16.13 9.02
C PRO A 246 -26.91 14.91 9.30
N ILE A 247 -27.42 13.93 10.05
CA ILE A 247 -26.70 12.69 10.40
C ILE A 247 -26.27 11.89 9.15
N GLY A 248 -27.05 11.97 8.06
CA GLY A 248 -26.65 11.34 6.79
C GLY A 248 -25.32 11.86 6.24
N PHE A 249 -24.91 13.08 6.60
CA PHE A 249 -23.59 13.60 6.23
C PHE A 249 -22.48 13.02 7.12
N SER A 250 -22.71 12.93 8.43
CA SER A 250 -21.72 12.34 9.35
C SER A 250 -21.45 10.88 9.02
N TRP A 251 -22.48 10.13 8.62
CA TRP A 251 -22.40 8.74 8.20
C TRP A 251 -21.30 8.48 7.15
N LEU A 252 -21.04 9.45 6.25
CA LEU A 252 -20.01 9.34 5.22
C LEU A 252 -18.57 9.23 5.79
N PHE A 253 -18.32 9.73 7.01
CA PHE A 253 -17.02 9.56 7.66
C PHE A 253 -16.69 8.10 7.95
N GLY A 254 -17.70 7.22 8.04
CA GLY A 254 -17.51 5.79 8.19
C GLY A 254 -16.77 5.13 7.02
N PHE A 255 -16.71 5.76 5.84
CA PHE A 255 -15.93 5.24 4.70
C PHE A 255 -14.43 5.12 5.02
N LEU A 256 -13.91 5.92 5.97
CA LEU A 256 -12.49 5.96 6.32
C LEU A 256 -11.98 4.60 6.80
N SER A 257 -12.75 3.88 7.62
CA SER A 257 -12.34 2.56 8.14
C SER A 257 -11.99 1.59 7.02
N VAL A 258 -12.79 1.64 5.95
CA VAL A 258 -12.72 0.71 4.83
C VAL A 258 -11.66 1.16 3.85
N SER A 259 -11.62 2.46 3.52
CA SER A 259 -10.60 3.04 2.65
C SER A 259 -9.20 2.90 3.21
N TRP A 260 -9.05 2.93 4.54
CA TRP A 260 -7.78 2.63 5.20
C TRP A 260 -7.48 1.13 5.23
N THR A 261 -8.46 0.28 5.55
CA THR A 261 -8.25 -1.18 5.61
C THR A 261 -7.94 -1.79 4.25
N MET A 262 -8.59 -1.28 3.21
CA MET A 262 -8.43 -1.70 1.83
C MET A 262 -7.49 -0.74 1.09
N THR A 263 -6.35 -0.35 1.65
CA THR A 263 -5.35 0.50 0.95
C THR A 263 -4.10 -0.30 0.56
N ASP A 264 -3.09 0.38 0.05
CA ASP A 264 -1.78 -0.19 -0.31
C ASP A 264 -1.89 -1.31 -1.38
N TYR A 265 -2.76 -1.08 -2.38
CA TYR A 265 -3.06 -2.05 -3.44
C TYR A 265 -1.82 -2.43 -4.28
N ASP A 266 -0.85 -1.53 -4.37
CA ASP A 266 0.39 -1.70 -5.13
C ASP A 266 1.55 -2.29 -4.31
N ALA A 267 1.32 -2.67 -3.04
CA ALA A 267 2.35 -3.33 -2.23
C ALA A 267 2.97 -4.55 -2.93
N THR A 268 2.16 -5.33 -3.63
CA THR A 268 2.64 -6.47 -4.44
C THR A 268 3.43 -6.04 -5.69
N ALA A 269 3.18 -4.84 -6.21
CA ALA A 269 3.94 -4.27 -7.32
C ALA A 269 5.39 -4.00 -6.91
N HIS A 270 5.62 -3.54 -5.68
CA HIS A 270 6.96 -3.24 -5.16
C HIS A 270 7.85 -4.47 -4.96
N ILE A 271 7.26 -5.68 -4.98
CA ILE A 271 7.99 -6.96 -4.90
C ILE A 271 7.95 -7.74 -6.22
N THR A 272 7.57 -7.14 -7.35
CA THR A 272 7.47 -7.88 -8.63
C THR A 272 8.79 -8.50 -9.08
N GLU A 273 9.93 -7.90 -8.73
CA GLU A 273 11.26 -8.51 -8.97
C GLU A 273 11.50 -9.79 -8.16
N GLU A 274 10.78 -9.97 -7.06
CA GLU A 274 10.83 -11.17 -6.21
C GLU A 274 9.77 -12.21 -6.61
N ILE A 275 8.86 -11.89 -7.53
CA ILE A 275 7.76 -12.76 -7.98
C ILE A 275 8.14 -13.49 -9.27
N SER A 276 7.78 -14.77 -9.35
CA SER A 276 7.87 -15.54 -10.58
C SER A 276 6.66 -15.28 -11.49
N ASN A 277 6.86 -14.86 -12.75
CA ASN A 277 5.81 -14.45 -13.70
C ASN A 277 4.91 -13.32 -13.13
N PRO A 278 5.50 -12.17 -12.77
CA PRO A 278 4.80 -11.09 -12.08
C PRO A 278 3.61 -10.52 -12.85
N GLU A 279 3.65 -10.52 -14.18
CA GLU A 279 2.61 -10.02 -15.09
C GLU A 279 1.26 -10.74 -14.96
N ILE A 280 1.24 -11.95 -14.38
CA ILE A 280 0.03 -12.74 -14.12
C ILE A 280 -0.22 -12.88 -12.61
N LYS A 281 0.83 -13.16 -11.81
CA LYS A 281 0.63 -13.50 -10.39
C LYS A 281 0.33 -12.29 -9.52
N ALA A 282 0.98 -11.16 -9.75
CA ALA A 282 0.74 -9.93 -9.00
C ALA A 282 -0.69 -9.40 -9.21
N PRO A 283 -1.20 -9.17 -10.44
CA PRO A 283 -2.54 -8.65 -10.64
C PRO A 283 -3.64 -9.59 -10.12
N TRP A 284 -3.44 -10.91 -10.26
CA TRP A 284 -4.33 -11.90 -9.68
C TRP A 284 -4.35 -11.82 -8.15
N ALA A 285 -3.18 -11.72 -7.50
CA ALA A 285 -3.06 -11.63 -6.06
C ALA A 285 -3.73 -10.36 -5.51
N ILE A 286 -3.49 -9.20 -6.13
CA ILE A 286 -4.16 -7.93 -5.78
C ILE A 286 -5.68 -8.11 -5.84
N SER A 287 -6.19 -8.56 -6.98
CA SER A 287 -7.63 -8.68 -7.21
C SER A 287 -8.30 -9.63 -6.20
N MET A 288 -7.73 -10.82 -5.99
CA MET A 288 -8.31 -11.82 -5.10
C MET A 288 -8.17 -11.44 -3.62
N ALA A 289 -7.04 -10.85 -3.21
CA ALA A 289 -6.85 -10.44 -1.83
C ALA A 289 -7.81 -9.32 -1.44
N MET A 290 -7.99 -8.33 -2.31
CA MET A 290 -8.93 -7.23 -2.08
C MET A 290 -10.39 -7.72 -2.08
N LEU A 291 -10.74 -8.65 -2.96
CA LEU A 291 -12.06 -9.29 -2.95
C LEU A 291 -12.30 -10.05 -1.64
N PHE A 292 -11.31 -10.80 -1.16
CA PHE A 292 -11.37 -11.49 0.12
C PHE A 292 -11.59 -10.50 1.27
N THR A 293 -10.75 -9.45 1.36
CA THR A 293 -10.85 -8.40 2.39
C THR A 293 -12.23 -7.74 2.35
N TYR A 294 -12.73 -7.40 1.16
CA TYR A 294 -14.04 -6.78 0.99
C TYR A 294 -15.18 -7.65 1.53
N LEU A 295 -15.28 -8.90 1.08
CA LEU A 295 -16.39 -9.79 1.43
C LEU A 295 -16.29 -10.29 2.87
N ALA A 296 -15.11 -10.75 3.29
CA ALA A 296 -14.92 -11.27 4.63
C ALA A 296 -15.06 -10.16 5.68
N GLY A 297 -14.62 -8.94 5.37
CA GLY A 297 -14.78 -7.79 6.25
C GLY A 297 -16.22 -7.35 6.40
N PHE A 298 -17.00 -7.37 5.32
CA PHE A 298 -18.43 -7.08 5.37
C PHE A 298 -19.15 -8.05 6.32
N LEU A 299 -18.88 -9.35 6.19
CA LEU A 299 -19.45 -10.36 7.06
C LEU A 299 -18.99 -10.21 8.52
N PHE A 300 -17.71 -9.92 8.75
CA PHE A 300 -17.19 -9.75 10.11
C PHE A 300 -17.75 -8.51 10.81
N ASN A 301 -17.89 -7.39 10.08
CA ASN A 301 -18.55 -6.19 10.61
C ASN A 301 -20.01 -6.42 10.98
N ILE A 302 -20.75 -7.23 10.20
CA ILE A 302 -22.11 -7.64 10.57
C ILE A 302 -22.09 -8.42 11.88
N VAL A 303 -21.18 -9.38 12.05
CA VAL A 303 -21.05 -10.15 13.29
C VAL A 303 -20.72 -9.24 14.48
N LEU A 304 -19.79 -8.30 14.33
CA LEU A 304 -19.47 -7.31 15.36
C LEU A 304 -20.71 -6.49 15.72
N CYS A 305 -21.50 -6.07 14.73
CA CYS A 305 -22.71 -5.29 14.98
C CYS A 305 -23.80 -6.05 15.70
N PHE A 306 -23.97 -7.35 15.43
CA PHE A 306 -24.88 -8.21 16.19
C PHE A 306 -24.45 -8.35 17.65
N CYS A 307 -23.14 -8.35 17.92
CA CYS A 307 -22.58 -8.69 19.23
C CYS A 307 -22.04 -7.49 20.03
N MET A 308 -22.15 -6.26 19.54
CA MET A 308 -21.41 -5.11 20.11
C MET A 308 -21.92 -4.63 21.49
N GLY A 309 -23.19 -4.88 21.82
CA GLY A 309 -23.83 -4.27 22.99
C GLY A 309 -24.11 -2.78 22.80
N ASP A 310 -23.97 -1.97 23.85
CA ASP A 310 -24.16 -0.50 23.79
C ASP A 310 -22.96 0.20 23.13
N PRO A 311 -23.14 0.89 21.98
CA PRO A 311 -22.08 1.62 21.29
C PRO A 311 -21.39 2.66 22.16
N ASN A 312 -22.12 3.37 23.01
CA ASN A 312 -21.53 4.40 23.86
C ASN A 312 -20.61 3.78 24.91
N ALA A 313 -20.97 2.62 25.46
CA ALA A 313 -20.14 1.92 26.44
C ALA A 313 -18.82 1.43 25.83
N ILE A 314 -18.83 0.93 24.58
CA ILE A 314 -17.62 0.43 23.93
C ILE A 314 -16.71 1.56 23.41
N LEU A 315 -17.28 2.69 22.96
CA LEU A 315 -16.51 3.88 22.56
C LEU A 315 -15.84 4.56 23.75
N ASN A 316 -16.52 4.62 24.90
CA ASN A 316 -15.97 5.24 26.12
C ASN A 316 -15.16 4.27 26.99
N SER A 317 -14.76 3.12 26.45
CA SER A 317 -13.99 2.12 27.19
C SER A 317 -12.59 2.64 27.54
N LYS A 318 -12.15 2.39 28.78
CA LYS A 318 -10.77 2.62 29.24
C LYS A 318 -9.71 1.79 28.50
N MET A 319 -10.12 0.81 27.69
CA MET A 319 -9.23 0.05 26.82
C MET A 319 -8.84 0.80 25.55
N GLU A 320 -9.53 1.91 25.22
CA GLU A 320 -9.31 2.71 24.00
C GLU A 320 -9.37 1.87 22.70
N GLN A 321 -10.08 0.74 22.76
CA GLN A 321 -10.23 -0.24 21.68
C GLN A 321 -11.63 -0.85 21.71
N PRO A 322 -12.59 -0.30 20.95
CA PRO A 322 -14.00 -0.73 20.99
C PRO A 322 -14.18 -2.23 20.72
N VAL A 323 -13.47 -2.79 19.73
CA VAL A 323 -13.59 -4.21 19.41
C VAL A 323 -13.03 -5.12 20.50
N ALA A 324 -11.96 -4.71 21.20
CA ALA A 324 -11.49 -5.46 22.38
C ALA A 324 -12.54 -5.46 23.49
N GLN A 325 -13.28 -4.35 23.66
CA GLN A 325 -14.40 -4.28 24.60
C GLN A 325 -15.54 -5.21 24.19
N ILE A 326 -15.88 -5.31 22.91
CA ILE A 326 -16.85 -6.29 22.40
C ILE A 326 -16.41 -7.71 22.78
N PHE A 327 -15.14 -8.06 22.52
CA PHE A 327 -14.63 -9.38 22.88
C PHE A 327 -14.69 -9.63 24.38
N TYR A 328 -14.41 -8.63 25.21
CA TYR A 328 -14.49 -8.73 26.67
C TYR A 328 -15.91 -8.96 27.16
N ASN A 329 -16.88 -8.22 26.61
CA ASN A 329 -18.28 -8.31 26.97
C ASN A 329 -18.87 -9.68 26.59
N SER A 330 -18.57 -10.18 25.38
CA SER A 330 -19.14 -11.42 24.86
C SER A 330 -18.40 -12.69 25.28
N LEU A 331 -17.07 -12.64 25.41
CA LEU A 331 -16.22 -13.84 25.58
C LEU A 331 -15.54 -13.91 26.96
N GLY A 332 -15.71 -12.87 27.78
CA GLY A 332 -14.99 -12.68 29.02
C GLY A 332 -13.50 -12.40 28.83
N LYS A 333 -12.80 -12.19 29.95
CA LYS A 333 -11.38 -11.79 29.96
C LYS A 333 -10.46 -12.73 29.17
N GLY A 334 -10.65 -14.04 29.28
CA GLY A 334 -9.79 -15.04 28.63
C GLY A 334 -9.90 -14.99 27.10
N GLY A 335 -11.14 -15.02 26.57
CA GLY A 335 -11.39 -14.95 25.14
C GLY A 335 -10.95 -13.62 24.54
N ALA A 336 -11.22 -12.51 25.23
CA ALA A 336 -10.82 -11.18 24.80
C ALA A 336 -9.30 -11.01 24.68
N ILE A 337 -8.54 -11.48 25.67
CA ILE A 337 -7.08 -11.47 25.61
C ILE A 337 -6.58 -12.32 24.43
N PHE A 338 -7.12 -13.52 24.24
CA PHE A 338 -6.71 -14.42 23.15
C PHE A 338 -6.92 -13.81 21.76
N PHE A 339 -8.12 -13.29 21.49
CA PHE A 339 -8.43 -12.70 20.19
C PHE A 339 -7.73 -11.36 19.97
N THR A 340 -7.52 -10.56 21.01
CA THR A 340 -6.74 -9.32 20.89
C THR A 340 -5.26 -9.58 20.66
N ILE A 341 -4.66 -10.61 21.30
CA ILE A 341 -3.29 -11.03 20.99
C ILE A 341 -3.19 -11.52 19.55
N SER A 342 -4.20 -12.26 19.09
CA SER A 342 -4.25 -12.72 17.70
C SER A 342 -4.35 -11.56 16.71
N ALA A 343 -5.14 -10.52 17.03
CA ALA A 343 -5.19 -9.27 16.26
C ALA A 343 -3.84 -8.55 16.26
N LEU A 344 -3.17 -8.46 17.41
CA LEU A 344 -1.83 -7.88 17.52
C LEU A 344 -0.82 -8.63 16.63
N LEU A 345 -0.85 -9.97 16.63
CA LEU A 345 0.01 -10.75 15.76
C LEU A 345 -0.29 -10.47 14.28
N ILE A 346 -1.58 -10.41 13.91
CA ILE A 346 -2.02 -10.11 12.54
C ILE A 346 -1.53 -8.72 12.09
N ILE A 347 -1.72 -7.66 12.88
CA ILE A 347 -1.23 -6.31 12.53
C ILE A 347 0.31 -6.26 12.50
N LYS A 348 1.01 -7.08 13.30
CA LYS A 348 2.48 -7.18 13.18
C LYS A 348 2.90 -7.73 11.82
N PHE A 349 2.23 -8.77 11.32
CA PHE A 349 2.48 -9.25 9.95
C PHE A 349 2.17 -8.19 8.89
N VAL A 350 1.09 -7.41 9.05
CA VAL A 350 0.79 -6.25 8.19
C VAL A 350 1.96 -5.28 8.16
N THR A 351 2.43 -4.85 9.32
CA THR A 351 3.53 -3.88 9.43
C THR A 351 4.85 -4.45 8.88
N PHE A 352 5.08 -5.76 8.98
CA PHE A 352 6.24 -6.40 8.39
C PHE A 352 6.21 -6.32 6.86
N THR A 353 5.07 -6.63 6.23
CA THR A 353 4.94 -6.56 4.76
C THR A 353 4.84 -5.13 4.24
N ALA A 354 4.19 -4.22 4.96
CA ALA A 354 4.12 -2.81 4.60
C ALA A 354 5.49 -2.13 4.69
N MET A 355 6.28 -2.41 5.75
CA MET A 355 7.67 -1.94 5.84
C MET A 355 8.56 -2.57 4.75
N GLN A 356 8.28 -3.82 4.37
CA GLN A 356 8.96 -4.49 3.26
C GLN A 356 8.74 -3.72 1.96
N SER A 357 7.49 -3.36 1.66
CA SER A 357 7.08 -2.53 0.52
C SER A 357 7.75 -1.16 0.56
N LEU A 358 7.61 -0.43 1.68
CA LEU A 358 8.17 0.91 1.86
C LEU A 358 9.70 0.94 1.68
N GLY A 359 10.41 -0.04 2.23
CA GLY A 359 11.86 -0.16 2.05
C GLY A 359 12.27 -0.34 0.58
N ARG A 360 11.44 -1.02 -0.23
CA ARG A 360 11.66 -1.20 -1.68
C ARG A 360 11.31 0.06 -2.46
N THR A 361 10.26 0.77 -2.07
CA THR A 361 9.91 2.08 -2.62
C THR A 361 11.05 3.08 -2.42
N VAL A 362 11.58 3.19 -1.20
CA VAL A 362 12.71 4.07 -0.88
C VAL A 362 13.94 3.71 -1.71
N PHE A 363 14.22 2.40 -1.86
CA PHE A 363 15.33 1.92 -2.68
C PHE A 363 15.14 2.28 -4.16
N ALA A 364 13.97 2.01 -4.75
CA ALA A 364 13.66 2.31 -6.15
C ALA A 364 13.72 3.82 -6.44
N PHE A 365 13.15 4.64 -5.55
CA PHE A 365 13.20 6.10 -5.68
C PHE A 365 14.62 6.64 -5.59
N SER A 366 15.46 6.00 -4.76
CA SER A 366 16.86 6.37 -4.63
C SER A 366 17.66 5.98 -5.87
N ARG A 367 17.35 4.85 -6.52
CA ARG A 367 17.93 4.52 -7.82
C ARG A 367 17.64 5.60 -8.86
N ASP A 368 16.42 6.12 -8.86
CA ASP A 368 15.98 7.22 -9.75
C ASP A 368 16.35 8.63 -9.25
N ARG A 369 17.15 8.75 -8.18
CA ARG A 369 17.58 10.02 -7.57
C ARG A 369 16.43 10.95 -7.14
N MET A 370 15.27 10.37 -6.85
CA MET A 370 14.07 11.10 -6.39
C MET A 370 14.12 11.50 -4.92
N LEU A 371 15.06 10.95 -4.14
CA LEU A 371 15.25 11.26 -2.71
C LEU A 371 16.58 11.98 -2.46
N PRO A 372 16.64 12.88 -1.46
CA PRO A 372 17.92 13.45 -1.02
C PRO A 372 18.83 12.36 -0.48
N PHE A 373 20.14 12.47 -0.72
CA PHE A 373 21.13 11.44 -0.36
C PHE A 373 20.89 10.06 -0.97
N SER A 374 20.28 9.99 -2.15
CA SER A 374 19.98 8.75 -2.90
C SER A 374 21.12 7.72 -2.95
N ASN A 375 22.37 8.17 -3.03
CA ASN A 375 23.57 7.32 -3.03
C ASN A 375 23.74 6.45 -1.76
N VAL A 376 23.09 6.82 -0.65
CA VAL A 376 23.14 6.06 0.61
C VAL A 376 22.06 4.98 0.62
N TRP A 377 20.83 5.35 0.27
CA TRP A 377 19.65 4.49 0.39
C TRP A 377 19.59 3.41 -0.69
N VAL A 378 20.26 3.62 -1.83
CA VAL A 378 20.35 2.64 -2.93
C VAL A 378 21.29 1.46 -2.63
N LYS A 379 21.97 1.44 -1.48
CA LYS A 379 22.90 0.36 -1.13
C LYS A 379 22.16 -0.89 -0.63
N VAL A 380 22.37 -2.02 -1.30
CA VAL A 380 21.88 -3.34 -0.87
C VAL A 380 22.93 -4.06 -0.04
N SER A 381 22.53 -4.67 1.08
CA SER A 381 23.43 -5.48 1.90
C SER A 381 23.79 -6.79 1.19
N PRO A 382 25.08 -7.12 1.03
CA PRO A 382 25.50 -8.37 0.40
C PRO A 382 25.18 -9.62 1.24
N ILE A 383 24.96 -9.47 2.55
CA ILE A 383 24.68 -10.58 3.46
C ILE A 383 23.20 -10.97 3.41
N THR A 384 22.32 -9.97 3.48
CA THR A 384 20.88 -10.18 3.61
C THR A 384 20.14 -10.08 2.28
N GLY A 385 20.75 -9.42 1.28
CA GLY A 385 20.11 -9.13 -0.01
C GLY A 385 19.02 -8.05 0.08
N THR A 386 18.98 -7.28 1.17
CA THR A 386 17.96 -6.26 1.44
C THR A 386 18.56 -4.85 1.57
N PRO A 387 17.83 -3.79 1.21
CA PRO A 387 18.30 -2.40 1.33
C PRO A 387 18.19 -1.89 2.77
N LEU A 388 19.13 -2.29 3.64
CA LEU A 388 19.07 -2.03 5.09
C LEU A 388 18.94 -0.53 5.42
N TYR A 389 19.70 0.34 4.74
CA TYR A 389 19.63 1.79 4.98
C TYR A 389 18.25 2.36 4.65
N ALA A 390 17.60 1.84 3.61
CA ALA A 390 16.25 2.23 3.20
C ALA A 390 15.19 1.80 4.24
N VAL A 391 15.36 0.64 4.87
CA VAL A 391 14.49 0.18 5.96
C VAL A 391 14.62 1.09 7.19
N TRP A 392 15.84 1.39 7.63
CA TRP A 392 16.04 2.17 8.86
C TRP A 392 15.67 3.65 8.73
N ILE A 393 15.82 4.25 7.55
CA ILE A 393 15.29 5.60 7.32
C ILE A 393 13.76 5.61 7.32
N SER A 394 13.14 4.53 6.83
CA SER A 394 11.68 4.35 6.88
C SER A 394 11.19 4.21 8.32
N VAL A 395 11.86 3.42 9.15
CA VAL A 395 11.61 3.31 10.60
C VAL A 395 11.69 4.69 11.27
N PHE A 396 12.75 5.46 10.97
CA PHE A 396 12.91 6.79 11.51
C PHE A 396 11.73 7.72 11.15
N PHE A 397 11.32 7.76 9.88
CA PHE A 397 10.19 8.60 9.48
C PHE A 397 8.85 8.14 10.05
N CYS A 398 8.61 6.82 10.15
CA CYS A 398 7.40 6.29 10.78
C CYS A 398 7.30 6.71 12.26
N ILE A 399 8.41 6.59 13.00
CA ILE A 399 8.47 7.04 14.41
C ILE A 399 8.29 8.56 14.47
N ALA A 400 8.99 9.31 13.63
CA ALA A 400 8.96 10.78 13.64
C ALA A 400 7.56 11.34 13.35
N ILE A 401 6.83 10.77 12.39
CA ILE A 401 5.44 11.15 12.13
C ILE A 401 4.58 10.87 13.35
N ASN A 402 4.69 9.70 13.97
CA ASN A 402 3.87 9.38 15.13
C ASN A 402 4.25 10.17 16.41
N LEU A 403 5.39 10.86 16.46
CA LEU A 403 5.69 11.78 17.57
C LEU A 403 4.70 12.96 17.62
N ILE A 404 4.01 13.28 16.52
CA ILE A 404 2.95 14.31 16.53
C ILE A 404 1.80 13.94 17.47
N ALA A 405 1.62 12.65 17.76
CA ALA A 405 0.65 12.16 18.74
C ALA A 405 0.89 12.72 20.15
N LEU A 406 2.13 13.10 20.47
CA LEU A 406 2.46 13.74 21.76
C LEU A 406 1.83 15.14 21.90
N GLY A 407 1.52 15.78 20.77
CA GLY A 407 0.83 17.07 20.74
C GLY A 407 -0.68 16.92 20.84
N SER A 408 -1.28 15.99 20.09
CA SER A 408 -2.71 15.71 20.13
C SER A 408 -3.04 14.31 19.60
N TYR A 409 -4.04 13.65 20.18
CA TYR A 409 -4.59 12.40 19.66
C TYR A 409 -5.18 12.56 18.24
N THR A 410 -5.84 13.69 17.97
CA THR A 410 -6.46 13.99 16.67
C THR A 410 -5.43 14.15 15.55
N ALA A 411 -4.18 14.46 15.89
CA ALA A 411 -3.10 14.47 14.93
C ALA A 411 -2.76 13.05 14.43
N VAL A 412 -3.04 12.00 15.21
CA VAL A 412 -2.87 10.60 14.79
C VAL A 412 -3.95 10.19 13.81
N ASP A 413 -5.21 10.53 14.07
CA ASP A 413 -6.33 10.24 13.15
C ASP A 413 -6.11 10.91 11.79
N ALA A 414 -5.47 12.08 11.79
CA ALA A 414 -5.03 12.74 10.56
C ALA A 414 -3.99 11.92 9.78
N VAL A 415 -3.14 11.10 10.43
CA VAL A 415 -2.20 10.18 9.75
C VAL A 415 -2.96 9.05 9.05
N PHE A 416 -3.99 8.49 9.69
CA PHE A 416 -4.85 7.48 9.05
C PHE A 416 -5.53 8.04 7.81
N THR A 417 -6.12 9.23 7.95
CA THR A 417 -6.77 9.97 6.86
C THR A 417 -5.79 10.28 5.73
N LEU A 418 -4.61 10.78 6.07
CA LEU A 418 -3.58 11.15 5.10
C LEU A 418 -3.05 9.94 4.34
N CYS A 419 -2.88 8.79 5.01
CA CYS A 419 -2.52 7.53 4.38
C CYS A 419 -3.46 7.19 3.22
N SER A 420 -4.77 7.14 3.49
CA SER A 420 -5.78 6.80 2.48
C SER A 420 -5.77 7.78 1.32
N ILE A 421 -5.80 9.10 1.59
CA ILE A 421 -5.82 10.11 0.53
C ILE A 421 -4.55 10.04 -0.34
N ALA A 422 -3.38 9.99 0.30
CA ALA A 422 -2.11 10.04 -0.42
C ALA A 422 -1.89 8.80 -1.30
N LEU A 423 -2.19 7.60 -0.78
CA LEU A 423 -2.11 6.36 -1.57
C LEU A 423 -3.14 6.35 -2.70
N ASP A 424 -4.41 6.64 -2.43
CA ASP A 424 -5.46 6.59 -3.45
C ASP A 424 -5.18 7.55 -4.61
N TRP A 425 -4.69 8.77 -4.34
CA TRP A 425 -4.27 9.69 -5.40
C TRP A 425 -3.00 9.24 -6.12
N SER A 426 -2.05 8.59 -5.42
CA SER A 426 -0.89 8.01 -6.09
C SER A 426 -1.27 6.93 -7.10
N TYR A 427 -2.44 6.30 -6.94
CA TYR A 427 -2.96 5.31 -7.87
C TYR A 427 -3.82 5.94 -8.97
N CYS A 428 -4.65 6.91 -8.59
CA CYS A 428 -5.56 7.56 -9.53
C CYS A 428 -4.82 8.42 -10.57
N ILE A 429 -3.66 8.99 -10.26
CA ILE A 429 -2.90 9.79 -11.23
C ILE A 429 -2.48 8.96 -12.46
N PRO A 430 -1.82 7.78 -12.32
CA PRO A 430 -1.57 6.87 -13.45
C PRO A 430 -2.85 6.43 -14.17
N VAL A 431 -3.91 6.12 -13.43
CA VAL A 431 -5.21 5.72 -14.01
C VAL A 431 -5.82 6.84 -14.86
N LEU A 432 -5.74 8.09 -14.40
CA LEU A 432 -6.15 9.28 -15.16
C LEU A 432 -5.28 9.45 -16.40
N CYS A 433 -3.96 9.27 -16.32
CA CYS A 433 -3.08 9.34 -17.49
C CYS A 433 -3.49 8.30 -18.54
N LYS A 434 -3.79 7.07 -18.10
CA LYS A 434 -4.32 6.02 -18.97
C LYS A 434 -5.63 6.42 -19.65
N LEU A 435 -6.58 7.00 -18.92
CA LEU A 435 -7.87 7.44 -19.46
C LEU A 435 -7.75 8.62 -20.42
N LEU A 436 -6.86 9.58 -20.13
CA LEU A 436 -6.74 10.83 -20.88
C LEU A 436 -5.87 10.70 -22.13
N PHE A 437 -4.78 9.95 -22.06
CA PHE A 437 -3.79 9.89 -23.12
C PHE A 437 -3.88 8.63 -23.98
N GLY A 438 -4.54 7.56 -23.50
CA GLY A 438 -4.82 6.36 -24.29
C GLY A 438 -3.58 5.58 -24.77
N GLN A 439 -2.39 5.84 -24.20
CA GLN A 439 -1.13 5.18 -24.58
C GLN A 439 -0.94 3.79 -23.95
N PHE A 440 -1.93 3.32 -23.20
CA PHE A 440 -1.88 2.06 -22.47
C PHE A 440 -1.85 0.84 -23.40
N LYS A 441 -0.89 -0.06 -23.15
CA LYS A 441 -0.84 -1.38 -23.78
C LYS A 441 -1.30 -2.44 -22.78
N PRO A 442 -2.38 -3.18 -23.05
CA PRO A 442 -2.87 -4.20 -22.12
C PRO A 442 -1.84 -5.30 -21.84
N GLY A 443 -1.70 -5.67 -20.58
CA GLY A 443 -0.95 -6.86 -20.15
C GLY A 443 -1.79 -8.15 -20.26
N PRO A 444 -1.24 -9.30 -19.81
CA PRO A 444 -1.94 -10.59 -19.83
C PRO A 444 -3.25 -10.59 -19.04
N TRP A 445 -3.33 -9.81 -17.97
CA TRP A 445 -4.55 -9.56 -17.21
C TRP A 445 -5.10 -8.17 -17.56
N HIS A 446 -6.35 -8.13 -18.01
CA HIS A 446 -7.03 -6.89 -18.36
C HIS A 446 -8.53 -6.98 -18.09
N MET A 447 -9.16 -5.84 -17.83
CA MET A 447 -10.61 -5.75 -17.62
C MET A 447 -11.41 -5.69 -18.94
N GLY A 448 -10.71 -5.62 -20.08
CA GLY A 448 -11.34 -5.54 -21.40
C GLY A 448 -12.20 -4.30 -21.53
N ILE A 449 -13.45 -4.47 -21.97
CA ILE A 449 -14.39 -3.35 -22.19
C ILE A 449 -14.75 -2.58 -20.91
N PHE A 450 -14.64 -3.23 -19.74
CA PHE A 450 -14.97 -2.60 -18.46
C PHE A 450 -13.85 -1.71 -17.93
N SER A 451 -12.65 -1.78 -18.52
CA SER A 451 -11.47 -1.03 -18.08
C SER A 451 -11.77 0.46 -17.93
N THR A 452 -12.31 1.10 -18.97
CA THR A 452 -12.60 2.54 -18.96
C THR A 452 -13.61 2.93 -17.88
N VAL A 453 -14.67 2.15 -17.69
CA VAL A 453 -15.73 2.44 -16.72
C VAL A 453 -15.21 2.30 -15.29
N VAL A 454 -14.50 1.21 -15.00
CA VAL A 454 -13.94 0.94 -13.67
C VAL A 454 -12.88 1.99 -13.30
N ASN A 455 -11.99 2.31 -14.24
CA ASN A 455 -10.95 3.34 -14.05
C ASN A 455 -11.57 4.72 -13.80
N ALA A 456 -12.60 5.11 -14.55
CA ALA A 456 -13.28 6.40 -14.37
C ALA A 456 -14.00 6.47 -13.02
N TRP A 457 -14.68 5.39 -12.63
CA TRP A 457 -15.32 5.29 -11.33
C TRP A 457 -14.31 5.33 -10.19
N ALA A 458 -13.17 4.65 -10.30
CA ALA A 458 -12.10 4.70 -9.31
C ALA A 458 -11.63 6.14 -9.05
N CYS A 459 -11.42 6.93 -10.12
CA CYS A 459 -11.00 8.32 -9.98
C CYS A 459 -12.09 9.21 -9.36
N LEU A 460 -13.36 9.02 -9.76
CA LEU A 460 -14.48 9.78 -9.20
C LEU A 460 -14.71 9.44 -7.72
N TRP A 461 -14.61 8.16 -7.37
CA TRP A 461 -14.72 7.67 -6.01
C TRP A 461 -13.62 8.27 -5.11
N THR A 462 -12.36 8.20 -5.55
CA THR A 462 -11.22 8.79 -4.84
C THR A 462 -11.40 10.29 -4.62
N LEU A 463 -11.87 11.03 -5.63
CA LEU A 463 -12.18 12.45 -5.48
C LEU A 463 -13.25 12.68 -4.41
N PHE A 464 -14.33 11.90 -4.45
CA PHE A 464 -15.42 11.99 -3.49
C PHE A 464 -14.95 11.72 -2.04
N VAL A 465 -14.28 10.60 -1.78
CA VAL A 465 -13.82 10.27 -0.42
C VAL A 465 -12.73 11.21 0.07
N SER A 466 -11.87 11.71 -0.82
CA SER A 466 -10.85 12.71 -0.45
C SER A 466 -11.47 13.99 0.10
N ILE A 467 -12.57 14.45 -0.49
CA ILE A 467 -13.29 15.64 0.01
C ILE A 467 -13.85 15.37 1.41
N ILE A 468 -14.45 14.19 1.63
CA ILE A 468 -15.01 13.81 2.93
C ILE A 468 -13.92 13.69 3.98
N PHE A 469 -12.80 13.04 3.65
CA PHE A 469 -11.70 12.75 4.57
C PHE A 469 -10.92 14.00 4.98
N VAL A 470 -10.93 15.07 4.19
CA VAL A 470 -10.30 16.35 4.59
C VAL A 470 -11.13 17.10 5.64
N LEU A 471 -12.43 16.83 5.76
CA LEU A 471 -13.28 17.51 6.71
C LEU A 471 -13.04 17.01 8.15
N PRO A 472 -13.24 17.88 9.16
CA PRO A 472 -13.20 17.47 10.57
C PRO A 472 -14.35 16.51 10.87
N THR A 473 -14.04 15.43 11.59
CA THR A 473 -15.02 14.40 11.96
C THR A 473 -16.02 14.89 12.99
N ASP A 474 -15.64 15.87 13.84
CA ASP A 474 -16.48 16.37 14.94
C ASP A 474 -16.89 17.85 14.80
N ARG A 475 -18.01 18.21 15.43
CA ARG A 475 -18.51 19.58 15.58
C ARG A 475 -19.00 19.86 17.01
N PRO A 476 -18.76 21.08 17.55
CA PRO A 476 -18.10 22.23 16.91
C PRO A 476 -16.60 22.04 16.73
N VAL A 477 -16.05 22.64 15.67
CA VAL A 477 -14.62 22.52 15.34
C VAL A 477 -13.81 23.44 16.25
N THR A 478 -12.86 22.87 16.97
CA THR A 478 -11.87 23.52 17.81
C THR A 478 -10.47 23.30 17.20
N PRO A 479 -9.45 24.07 17.62
CA PRO A 479 -8.07 23.79 17.22
C PRO A 479 -7.61 22.36 17.57
N ASP A 480 -8.19 21.77 18.62
CA ASP A 480 -7.81 20.44 19.11
C ASP A 480 -8.47 19.30 18.33
N ASN A 481 -9.62 19.52 17.67
CA ASN A 481 -10.32 18.49 16.88
C ASN A 481 -10.34 18.73 15.37
N MET A 482 -9.62 19.75 14.89
CA MET A 482 -9.47 20.00 13.46
C MET A 482 -8.70 18.85 12.80
N ASN A 483 -9.17 18.41 11.63
CA ASN A 483 -8.44 17.44 10.82
C ASN A 483 -7.30 18.15 10.05
N TYR A 484 -6.08 17.97 10.55
CA TYR A 484 -4.87 18.57 9.96
C TYR A 484 -4.32 17.82 8.74
N ALA A 485 -4.98 16.75 8.26
CA ALA A 485 -4.51 15.97 7.12
C ALA A 485 -4.25 16.84 5.87
N CYS A 486 -5.12 17.83 5.60
CA CYS A 486 -4.91 18.76 4.48
C CYS A 486 -3.64 19.61 4.61
N VAL A 487 -3.30 20.04 5.82
CA VAL A 487 -2.09 20.83 6.08
C VAL A 487 -0.85 19.99 5.82
N PHE A 488 -0.83 18.74 6.30
CA PHE A 488 0.27 17.82 6.03
C PHE A 488 0.40 17.47 4.54
N LEU A 489 -0.72 17.21 3.86
CA LEU A 489 -0.73 16.94 2.43
C LEU A 489 -0.16 18.11 1.63
N VAL A 490 -0.61 19.34 1.91
CA VAL A 490 -0.09 20.55 1.26
C VAL A 490 1.38 20.77 1.58
N PHE A 491 1.80 20.56 2.83
CA PHE A 491 3.20 20.71 3.23
C PHE A 491 4.12 19.75 2.46
N VAL A 492 3.75 18.48 2.35
CA VAL A 492 4.57 17.48 1.64
C VAL A 492 4.55 17.71 0.13
N LEU A 493 3.40 18.06 -0.45
CA LEU A 493 3.32 18.42 -1.87
C LEU A 493 4.14 19.68 -2.17
N LEU A 494 4.12 20.67 -1.28
CA LEU A 494 4.93 21.87 -1.40
C LEU A 494 6.43 21.54 -1.28
N PHE A 495 6.81 20.68 -0.34
CA PHE A 495 8.19 20.18 -0.26
C PHE A 495 8.61 19.47 -1.54
N ALA A 496 7.77 18.58 -2.07
CA ALA A 496 8.02 17.89 -3.33
C ALA A 496 8.15 18.87 -4.49
N LEU A 497 7.31 19.91 -4.57
CA LEU A 497 7.39 20.97 -5.58
C LEU A 497 8.65 21.82 -5.43
N VAL A 498 9.01 22.21 -4.21
CA VAL A 498 10.24 22.97 -3.95
C VAL A 498 11.46 22.14 -4.33
N TYR A 499 11.50 20.86 -3.94
CA TYR A 499 12.59 19.96 -4.31
C TYR A 499 12.64 19.71 -5.83
N TRP A 500 11.48 19.67 -6.49
CA TRP A 500 11.38 19.64 -7.95
C TRP A 500 12.05 20.84 -8.60
N PHE A 501 11.74 22.07 -8.17
CA PHE A 501 12.31 23.28 -8.75
C PHE A 501 13.79 23.49 -8.42
N ILE A 502 14.23 23.08 -7.22
CA ILE A 502 15.63 23.22 -6.80
C ILE A 502 16.54 22.19 -7.52
N SER A 503 16.11 20.93 -7.58
CA SER A 503 16.96 19.82 -8.01
C SER A 503 16.30 18.94 -9.06
N GLY A 504 15.07 18.49 -8.82
CA GLY A 504 14.38 17.48 -9.65
C GLY A 504 14.35 17.83 -11.14
N LYS A 505 13.98 19.04 -11.51
CA LYS A 505 13.89 19.52 -12.91
C LYS A 505 15.23 19.45 -13.66
N ARG A 506 16.37 19.46 -12.95
CA ARG A 506 17.71 19.44 -13.57
C ARG A 506 18.23 18.03 -13.84
N PHE A 507 17.77 17.03 -13.09
CA PHE A 507 18.35 15.68 -13.11
C PHE A 507 17.34 14.57 -13.43
N TYR A 508 16.06 14.75 -13.08
CA TYR A 508 15.02 13.76 -13.30
C TYR A 508 14.31 13.99 -14.63
N HIS A 509 14.51 13.07 -15.57
CA HIS A 509 13.89 13.08 -16.90
C HIS A 509 12.87 11.95 -17.07
N GLY A 510 12.48 11.31 -15.95
CA GLY A 510 11.70 10.08 -15.91
C GLY A 510 12.50 8.93 -15.28
N PRO A 511 11.87 7.77 -15.05
CA PRO A 511 12.56 6.60 -14.49
C PRO A 511 13.75 6.18 -15.36
N ILE A 512 14.88 5.87 -14.74
CA ILE A 512 16.13 5.58 -15.46
C ILE A 512 16.06 4.15 -16.04
N THR A 513 16.16 4.02 -17.37
CA THR A 513 16.37 2.73 -18.05
C THR A 513 17.87 2.44 -18.15
N GLU A 514 18.38 1.51 -17.35
CA GLU A 514 19.77 1.05 -17.30
C GLU A 514 20.16 0.08 -18.43
N ALA A 515 19.20 -0.53 -19.13
CA ALA A 515 19.47 -1.47 -20.23
C ALA A 515 19.14 -0.86 -21.60
N VAL A 516 20.17 -0.44 -22.34
CA VAL A 516 20.07 -0.15 -23.77
C VAL A 516 20.11 -1.48 -24.53
N VAL A 517 19.04 -1.80 -25.25
CA VAL A 517 19.00 -2.92 -26.19
C VAL A 517 20.01 -2.64 -27.29
N ALA A 518 21.05 -3.47 -27.39
CA ALA A 518 21.74 -3.62 -28.66
C ALA A 518 20.78 -4.39 -29.57
N ASP A 519 20.30 -3.76 -30.65
CA ASP A 519 19.53 -4.43 -31.69
C ASP A 519 20.30 -5.69 -32.13
N SER A 520 19.81 -6.87 -31.78
CA SER A 520 20.35 -8.15 -32.22
C SER A 520 19.98 -8.46 -33.69
N ALA A 521 19.79 -7.42 -34.50
CA ALA A 521 19.37 -7.51 -35.90
C ALA A 521 20.45 -7.07 -36.91
N SER A 522 21.68 -6.73 -36.49
CA SER A 522 22.74 -6.31 -37.43
C SER A 522 23.99 -7.18 -37.50
N GLU A 523 24.09 -8.31 -36.81
CA GLU A 523 25.27 -9.21 -36.86
C GLU A 523 25.09 -10.47 -37.73
N SER A 524 24.22 -10.45 -38.74
CA SER A 524 24.11 -11.57 -39.71
C SER A 524 24.56 -11.25 -41.14
N ASN A 525 25.13 -10.06 -41.40
CA ASN A 525 25.70 -9.72 -42.71
C ASN A 525 27.16 -9.25 -42.60
N LEU A 526 28.05 -10.17 -42.21
CA LEU A 526 29.45 -10.08 -42.59
C LEU A 526 29.62 -10.92 -43.88
N PRO A 527 30.12 -10.35 -45.00
CA PRO A 527 30.45 -11.13 -46.17
C PRO A 527 31.53 -12.14 -45.81
N GLY A 528 31.27 -13.42 -46.07
CA GLY A 528 32.28 -14.47 -45.90
C GLY A 528 33.54 -14.15 -46.71
N ASP A 529 34.69 -14.29 -46.08
CA ASP A 529 36.00 -14.27 -46.71
C ASP A 529 36.05 -15.32 -47.83
N ALA A 530 35.81 -14.86 -49.06
CA ALA A 530 36.17 -15.59 -50.26
C ALA A 530 37.70 -15.49 -50.42
N LYS A 531 38.41 -16.57 -50.08
CA LYS A 531 39.79 -16.77 -50.52
C LYS A 531 39.84 -16.75 -52.05
N SER A 532 40.37 -15.68 -52.64
CA SER A 532 40.93 -15.72 -53.99
C SER A 532 42.46 -15.61 -53.87
N GLU A 533 43.13 -16.76 -53.92
CA GLU A 533 44.54 -16.80 -54.34
C GLU A 533 44.59 -16.39 -55.81
N LYS A 534 45.32 -15.31 -56.09
CA LYS A 534 45.66 -14.90 -57.45
C LYS A 534 46.76 -15.80 -57.98
N ASP A 535 46.45 -16.55 -59.04
CA ASP A 535 47.44 -16.98 -60.02
C ASP A 535 48.13 -15.76 -60.63
N GLY A 536 49.46 -15.76 -60.57
CA GLY A 536 50.32 -14.93 -61.41
C GLY A 536 51.21 -15.85 -62.24
N GLN A 537 50.90 -15.98 -63.52
CA GLN A 537 51.78 -16.55 -64.54
C GLN A 537 51.96 -15.51 -65.66
N GLU A 538 53.18 -15.02 -65.83
CA GLU A 538 54.03 -15.20 -67.03
C GLU A 538 55.04 -14.05 -67.22
N ASN A 539 56.28 -14.47 -67.52
CA ASN A 539 57.40 -13.79 -68.20
C ASN A 539 58.15 -12.65 -67.50
#